data_AF-A0AAN9A1V0-F1
#
_entry.id   AF-A0AAN9A1V0-F1
#
_cell.length_a   1.000
_cell.length_b   1.000
_cell.length_c   1.000
_cell.angle_alpha   90.00
_cell.angle_beta   90.00
_cell.angle_gamma   90.00
#
_symmetry.space_group_name_H-M   'P 1'
#
loop_
_entity.id
_entity.type
_entity.pdbx_description
1 polymer ?
#
loop_
_entity_poly.entity_id
_entity_poly.type
_entity_poly.pdbx_seq_one_letter_code
_entity_poly.pdbx_strand_id
1 'polypeptide(L)'
;MERAGVRKDNLSLETHLEELRYINIVPPEALIVVIQLALGGSCRKYSRFQLCSSITIQNYIQTKLSMELQFDGTYLHEKDENFETLLAKLGANYIMRKVASKAKPTIKVKIEGDSWTLTTILLVKTITWQFRLNEKVEIYTPDGNIKVIFSLNGKTLTQTPTGEPSERDTVVVREFTEDGMKQTMTHVSSGTVGIRYFKKTKE
;
A
#
# COMPACT_ATOMS: atom_id res chain seq x y z
N MET A 1 18.54 -24.40 -54.74
CA MET A 1 17.33 -23.57 -54.93
C MET A 1 16.27 -24.14 -54.01
N GLU A 2 15.53 -23.46 -53.15
CA GLU A 2 15.50 -22.10 -52.62
C GLU A 2 14.45 -22.13 -51.47
N ARG A 3 14.78 -21.50 -50.33
CA ARG A 3 13.97 -20.80 -49.29
C ARG A 3 12.58 -21.33 -48.85
N ALA A 4 12.41 -21.60 -47.54
CA ALA A 4 11.94 -20.70 -46.46
C ALA A 4 10.40 -20.57 -46.39
N GLY A 5 9.75 -20.94 -45.27
CA GLY A 5 9.29 -20.01 -44.23
C GLY A 5 7.89 -19.47 -44.57
N VAL A 6 6.86 -19.49 -43.72
CA VAL A 6 6.74 -18.63 -42.53
C VAL A 6 5.66 -19.21 -41.60
N ARG A 7 5.96 -19.14 -40.30
CA ARG A 7 5.05 -19.27 -39.15
C ARG A 7 5.07 -17.90 -38.45
N LYS A 8 3.94 -17.51 -37.84
CA LYS A 8 3.76 -16.59 -36.70
C LYS A 8 3.20 -15.19 -36.99
N ASP A 9 1.87 -15.10 -36.93
CA ASP A 9 1.14 -13.83 -36.87
C ASP A 9 0.17 -13.91 -35.67
N ASN A 10 0.70 -13.96 -34.45
CA ASN A 10 -0.12 -13.78 -33.23
C ASN A 10 0.69 -13.26 -32.02
N LEU A 11 1.92 -12.80 -32.24
CA LEU A 11 2.82 -12.34 -31.18
C LEU A 11 2.87 -10.80 -31.06
N SER A 12 2.15 -10.03 -31.88
CA SER A 12 2.26 -8.56 -31.87
C SER A 12 1.12 -7.83 -31.13
N LEU A 13 -0.04 -8.46 -30.95
CA LEU A 13 -1.18 -7.83 -30.26
C LEU A 13 -1.09 -7.94 -28.74
N GLU A 14 -0.59 -9.06 -28.21
CA GLU A 14 -0.35 -9.19 -26.76
C GLU A 14 0.79 -8.29 -26.27
N THR A 15 1.81 -8.05 -27.10
CA THR A 15 2.92 -7.14 -26.74
C THR A 15 2.47 -5.68 -26.66
N HIS A 16 1.56 -5.24 -27.53
CA HIS A 16 1.00 -3.88 -27.42
C HIS A 16 0.05 -3.70 -26.24
N LEU A 17 -0.64 -4.75 -25.78
CA LEU A 17 -1.48 -4.68 -24.58
C LEU A 17 -0.65 -4.61 -23.28
N GLU A 18 0.55 -5.21 -23.25
CA GLU A 18 1.49 -5.00 -22.13
C GLU A 18 2.09 -3.58 -22.11
N GLU A 19 2.36 -2.98 -23.28
CA GLU A 19 2.82 -1.59 -23.36
C GLU A 19 1.75 -0.59 -22.89
N LEU A 20 0.47 -0.84 -23.17
CA LEU A 20 -0.63 0.02 -22.73
C LEU A 20 -0.93 -0.09 -21.22
N ARG A 21 -0.53 -1.17 -20.54
CA ARG A 21 -0.54 -1.23 -19.06
C ARG A 21 0.52 -0.34 -18.44
N TYR A 22 1.61 -0.02 -19.15
CA TYR A 22 2.68 0.84 -18.68
C TYR A 22 2.33 2.34 -18.71
N ILE A 23 1.38 2.74 -19.56
CA ILE A 23 1.00 4.15 -19.72
C ILE A 23 0.26 4.69 -18.48
N ASN A 24 -0.49 3.85 -17.77
CA ASN A 24 -1.23 4.26 -16.55
C ASN A 24 -0.37 4.29 -15.27
N ILE A 25 0.90 3.90 -15.34
CA ILE A 25 1.85 3.89 -14.20
C ILE A 25 2.70 5.17 -14.19
N VAL A 26 2.75 5.88 -15.32
CA VAL A 26 3.63 7.03 -15.53
C VAL A 26 2.84 8.31 -15.32
N PRO A 27 3.18 9.17 -14.34
CA PRO A 27 2.49 10.44 -14.15
C PRO A 27 2.58 11.30 -15.42
N PRO A 28 1.59 12.18 -15.69
CA PRO A 28 1.49 12.91 -16.95
C PRO A 28 2.74 13.73 -17.30
N GLU A 29 3.52 14.14 -16.30
CA GLU A 29 4.80 14.85 -16.49
C GLU A 29 5.88 13.99 -17.17
N ALA A 30 5.86 12.67 -16.96
CA ALA A 30 6.79 11.72 -17.60
C ALA A 30 6.27 11.17 -18.94
N LEU A 31 4.99 11.39 -19.26
CA LEU A 31 4.39 11.06 -20.56
C LEU A 31 4.98 11.90 -21.70
N ILE A 32 5.34 13.16 -21.41
CA ILE A 32 5.98 14.08 -22.37
C ILE A 32 7.28 13.48 -22.92
N VAL A 33 8.06 12.80 -22.07
CA VAL A 33 9.33 12.18 -22.46
C VAL A 33 9.12 10.94 -23.34
N VAL A 34 8.08 10.16 -23.06
CA VAL A 34 7.73 8.96 -23.85
C VAL A 34 7.24 9.34 -25.25
N ILE A 35 6.40 10.39 -25.36
CA ILE A 35 5.91 10.90 -26.65
C ILE A 35 7.07 11.45 -27.51
N GLN A 36 8.06 12.10 -26.88
CA GLN A 36 9.23 12.64 -27.58
C GLN A 36 10.19 11.56 -28.09
N LEU A 37 10.17 10.35 -27.51
CA LEU A 37 10.94 9.19 -27.97
C LEU A 37 10.20 8.38 -29.05
N ALA A 38 8.85 8.34 -29.00
CA ALA A 38 8.02 7.63 -29.98
C ALA A 38 7.90 8.38 -31.33
N LEU A 39 7.96 9.71 -31.31
CA LEU A 39 8.01 10.54 -32.51
C LEU A 39 9.47 10.66 -32.96
N GLY A 40 9.92 9.70 -33.77
CA GLY A 40 11.29 9.57 -34.26
C GLY A 40 11.88 10.83 -34.91
N GLY A 41 12.42 11.73 -34.09
CA GLY A 41 13.32 12.80 -34.52
C GLY A 41 14.69 12.22 -34.85
N SER A 42 15.09 12.33 -36.11
CA SER A 42 16.32 11.78 -36.68
C SER A 42 17.56 11.96 -35.78
N CYS A 43 18.17 10.84 -35.44
CA CYS A 43 19.39 10.70 -34.66
C CYS A 43 20.61 11.32 -35.36
N ARG A 44 21.36 12.22 -34.69
CA ARG A 44 22.82 12.40 -34.82
C ARG A 44 23.34 13.32 -33.70
N LYS A 45 24.22 12.77 -32.83
CA LYS A 45 24.97 13.41 -31.71
C LYS A 45 24.32 13.45 -30.31
N TYR A 46 23.78 12.35 -29.78
CA TYR A 46 23.30 12.34 -28.38
C TYR A 46 23.58 11.01 -27.62
N SER A 47 24.78 10.42 -27.73
CA SER A 47 25.06 9.11 -27.07
C SER A 47 25.12 9.18 -25.54
N ARG A 48 25.52 10.33 -24.96
CA ARG A 48 25.73 10.47 -23.50
C ARG A 48 24.44 10.83 -22.73
N PHE A 49 23.48 11.44 -23.39
CA PHE A 49 22.22 11.92 -22.79
C PHE A 49 21.15 10.82 -22.78
N GLN A 50 21.06 9.99 -23.84
CA GLN A 50 20.18 8.81 -23.88
C GLN A 50 20.53 7.74 -22.83
N LEU A 51 21.81 7.58 -22.51
CA LEU A 51 22.27 6.64 -21.48
C LEU A 51 21.94 7.14 -20.06
N CYS A 52 21.97 8.45 -19.84
CA CYS A 52 21.72 9.05 -18.53
C CYS A 52 20.22 8.99 -18.15
N SER A 53 19.33 9.18 -19.15
CA SER A 53 17.88 9.07 -18.95
C SER A 53 17.42 7.63 -18.67
N SER A 54 18.02 6.63 -19.33
CA SER A 54 17.67 5.22 -19.08
C SER A 54 18.11 4.74 -17.69
N ILE A 55 19.29 5.16 -17.22
CA ILE A 55 19.75 4.86 -15.85
C ILE A 55 18.86 5.53 -14.79
N THR A 56 18.40 6.75 -15.03
CA THR A 56 17.52 7.48 -14.10
C THR A 56 16.16 6.81 -13.96
N ILE A 57 15.58 6.35 -15.07
CA ILE A 57 14.30 5.60 -15.07
C ILE A 57 14.48 4.22 -14.43
N GLN A 58 15.56 3.51 -14.74
CA GLN A 58 15.86 2.21 -14.15
C GLN A 58 16.07 2.31 -12.63
N ASN A 59 16.78 3.33 -12.15
CA ASN A 59 16.96 3.58 -10.72
C ASN A 59 15.64 3.95 -10.04
N TYR A 60 14.79 4.75 -10.69
CA TYR A 60 13.46 5.08 -10.18
C TYR A 60 12.56 3.84 -10.06
N ILE A 61 12.53 2.99 -11.09
CA ILE A 61 11.77 1.72 -11.07
C ILE A 61 12.32 0.80 -9.98
N GLN A 62 13.64 0.64 -9.89
CA GLN A 62 14.27 -0.19 -8.87
C GLN A 62 13.93 0.30 -7.45
N THR A 63 13.92 1.62 -7.24
CA THR A 63 13.59 2.22 -5.94
C THR A 63 12.11 2.07 -5.61
N LYS A 64 11.21 2.30 -6.58
CA LYS A 64 9.76 2.10 -6.40
C LYS A 64 9.44 0.63 -6.08
N LEU A 65 10.03 -0.31 -6.84
CA LEU A 65 9.88 -1.75 -6.62
C LEU A 65 10.44 -2.19 -5.26
N SER A 66 11.56 -1.60 -4.82
CA SER A 66 12.15 -1.90 -3.51
C SER A 66 11.33 -1.39 -2.32
N MET A 67 10.56 -0.30 -2.49
CA MET A 67 9.62 0.18 -1.48
C MET A 67 8.38 -0.70 -1.40
N GLU A 68 7.83 -1.15 -2.54
CA GLU A 68 6.66 -2.04 -2.57
C GLU A 68 6.98 -3.38 -1.87
N LEU A 69 8.16 -3.96 -2.11
CA LEU A 69 8.64 -5.18 -1.45
C LEU A 69 8.87 -5.02 0.07
N GLN A 70 9.12 -3.81 0.55
CA GLN A 70 9.40 -3.58 1.97
C GLN A 70 8.15 -3.80 2.84
N PHE A 71 6.99 -3.36 2.36
CA PHE A 71 5.75 -3.36 3.13
C PHE A 71 4.86 -4.57 2.83
N ASP A 72 4.89 -5.09 1.60
CA ASP A 72 4.14 -6.28 1.22
C ASP A 72 4.53 -7.48 2.09
N GLY A 73 3.53 -8.25 2.51
CA GLY A 73 3.72 -9.46 3.29
C GLY A 73 2.62 -9.74 4.31
N THR A 74 2.81 -10.85 5.01
CA THR A 74 1.93 -11.32 6.09
C THR A 74 2.55 -11.02 7.45
N TYR A 75 1.77 -10.46 8.36
CA TYR A 75 2.16 -10.04 9.70
C TYR A 75 1.29 -10.75 10.74
N LEU A 76 1.92 -11.54 11.60
CA LEU A 76 1.25 -12.33 12.64
C LEU A 76 1.31 -11.61 13.98
N HIS A 77 0.17 -11.50 14.66
CA HIS A 77 0.10 -10.88 15.97
C HIS A 77 1.00 -11.60 17.00
N GLU A 78 1.80 -10.83 17.75
CA GLU A 78 2.74 -11.32 18.75
C GLU A 78 2.35 -10.92 20.19
N LYS A 79 2.18 -9.61 20.42
CA LYS A 79 1.87 -9.06 21.75
C LYS A 79 1.10 -7.75 21.67
N ASP A 80 0.42 -7.41 22.75
CA ASP A 80 -0.33 -6.17 22.93
C ASP A 80 0.14 -5.43 24.19
N GLU A 81 0.20 -4.10 24.12
CA GLU A 81 0.49 -3.20 25.25
C GLU A 81 -0.65 -2.19 25.37
N ASN A 82 -1.28 -2.11 26.54
CA ASN A 82 -2.37 -1.19 26.86
C ASN A 82 -3.60 -1.21 25.91
N PHE A 83 -3.74 -2.25 25.08
CA PHE A 83 -4.82 -2.37 24.10
C PHE A 83 -6.21 -2.50 24.74
N GLU A 84 -6.34 -3.24 25.85
CA GLU A 84 -7.61 -3.38 26.56
C GLU A 84 -8.12 -2.02 27.09
N THR A 85 -7.21 -1.20 27.64
CA THR A 85 -7.52 0.15 28.13
C THR A 85 -7.98 1.06 27.02
N LEU A 86 -7.31 1.01 25.86
CA LEU A 86 -7.73 1.73 24.66
C LEU A 86 -9.17 1.35 24.27
N LEU A 87 -9.48 0.06 24.20
CA LEU A 87 -10.83 -0.41 23.85
C LEU A 87 -11.88 0.06 24.87
N ALA A 88 -11.51 0.19 26.15
CA ALA A 88 -12.41 0.75 27.17
C ALA A 88 -12.74 2.22 26.91
N LYS A 89 -11.75 3.01 26.47
CA LYS A 89 -11.96 4.42 26.11
C LYS A 89 -12.76 4.58 24.82
N LEU A 90 -12.64 3.64 23.89
CA LEU A 90 -13.48 3.55 22.69
C LEU A 90 -14.92 3.07 22.98
N GLY A 91 -15.28 2.83 24.25
CA GLY A 91 -16.63 2.45 24.66
C GLY A 91 -16.97 0.97 24.52
N ALA A 92 -15.99 0.09 24.26
CA ALA A 92 -16.24 -1.35 24.21
C ALA A 92 -16.58 -1.90 25.60
N ASN A 93 -17.61 -2.74 25.71
CA ASN A 93 -18.01 -3.37 26.98
C ASN A 93 -16.96 -4.41 27.46
N TYR A 94 -16.99 -4.77 28.74
CA TYR A 94 -15.96 -5.62 29.37
C TYR A 94 -15.70 -6.93 28.64
N ILE A 95 -16.76 -7.62 28.20
CA ILE A 95 -16.66 -8.90 27.50
C ILE A 95 -15.98 -8.72 26.14
N MET A 96 -16.41 -7.72 25.35
CA MET A 96 -15.82 -7.43 24.05
C MET A 96 -14.33 -7.08 24.16
N ARG A 97 -13.94 -6.32 25.19
CA ARG A 97 -12.52 -5.98 25.43
C ARG A 97 -11.66 -7.20 25.70
N LYS A 98 -12.14 -8.13 26.54
CA LYS A 98 -11.42 -9.37 26.84
C LYS A 98 -11.30 -10.28 25.62
N VAL A 99 -12.36 -10.38 24.81
CA VAL A 99 -12.32 -11.15 23.56
C VAL A 99 -11.36 -10.53 22.56
N ALA A 100 -11.45 -9.22 22.33
CA ALA A 100 -10.58 -8.50 21.39
C ALA A 100 -9.09 -8.53 21.79
N SER A 101 -8.79 -8.43 23.08
CA SER A 101 -7.41 -8.49 23.60
C SER A 101 -6.80 -9.89 23.55
N LYS A 102 -7.64 -10.95 23.47
CA LYS A 102 -7.18 -12.33 23.25
C LYS A 102 -7.12 -12.71 21.78
N ALA A 103 -7.71 -11.91 20.90
CA ALA A 103 -7.74 -12.18 19.48
C ALA A 103 -6.35 -11.95 18.88
N LYS A 104 -5.88 -12.92 18.08
CA LYS A 104 -4.59 -12.89 17.39
C LYS A 104 -4.81 -12.65 15.90
N PRO A 105 -4.96 -11.38 15.45
CA PRO A 105 -5.15 -11.08 14.04
C PRO A 105 -3.92 -11.43 13.21
N THR A 106 -4.17 -11.81 11.96
CA THR A 106 -3.17 -11.82 10.90
C THR A 106 -3.44 -10.65 9.96
N ILE A 107 -2.46 -9.80 9.74
CA ILE A 107 -2.56 -8.67 8.82
C ILE A 107 -1.80 -9.04 7.54
N LYS A 108 -2.45 -8.94 6.39
CA LYS A 108 -1.81 -9.04 5.08
C LYS A 108 -1.81 -7.67 4.43
N VAL A 109 -0.63 -7.21 4.05
CA VAL A 109 -0.45 -6.00 3.25
C VAL A 109 -0.08 -6.46 1.86
N LYS A 110 -0.80 -5.98 0.84
CA LYS A 110 -0.48 -6.22 -0.57
C LYS A 110 -0.46 -4.90 -1.31
N ILE A 111 0.57 -4.67 -2.12
CA ILE A 111 0.72 -3.43 -2.88
C ILE A 111 0.80 -3.78 -4.37
N GLU A 112 -0.08 -3.17 -5.16
CA GLU A 112 -0.13 -3.36 -6.62
C GLU A 112 -0.08 -1.99 -7.29
N GLY A 113 1.14 -1.54 -7.61
CA GLY A 113 1.40 -0.18 -8.07
C GLY A 113 0.99 0.84 -7.02
N ASP A 114 -0.01 1.67 -7.32
CA ASP A 114 -0.47 2.71 -6.40
C ASP A 114 -1.63 2.25 -5.49
N SER A 115 -2.10 1.00 -5.66
CA SER A 115 -3.20 0.43 -4.88
C SER A 115 -2.67 -0.34 -3.66
N TRP A 116 -3.16 0.03 -2.48
CA TRP A 116 -2.85 -0.64 -1.23
C TRP A 116 -4.04 -1.49 -0.78
N THR A 117 -3.77 -2.75 -0.46
CA THR A 117 -4.75 -3.65 0.13
C THR A 117 -4.29 -4.10 1.52
N LEU A 118 -5.03 -3.74 2.56
CA LEU A 118 -4.81 -4.16 3.94
C LEU A 118 -5.92 -5.13 4.35
N THR A 119 -5.59 -6.42 4.47
CA THR A 119 -6.52 -7.46 4.93
C THR A 119 -6.21 -7.84 6.37
N THR A 120 -7.14 -7.61 7.29
CA THR A 120 -7.07 -8.10 8.66
C THR A 120 -7.94 -9.34 8.81
N ILE A 121 -7.32 -10.47 9.09
CA ILE A 121 -7.96 -11.77 9.27
C ILE A 121 -8.04 -12.07 10.77
N LEU A 122 -9.26 -12.19 11.29
CA LEU A 122 -9.54 -12.68 12.64
C LEU A 122 -10.31 -14.00 12.54
N LEU A 123 -10.35 -14.77 13.64
CA LEU A 123 -11.12 -16.02 13.72
C LEU A 123 -12.60 -15.87 13.37
N VAL A 124 -13.18 -14.70 13.67
CA VAL A 124 -14.62 -14.43 13.51
C VAL A 124 -14.92 -13.60 12.27
N LYS A 125 -13.99 -12.75 11.82
CA LYS A 125 -14.24 -11.79 10.75
C LYS A 125 -12.96 -11.46 10.00
N THR A 126 -13.05 -11.45 8.68
CA THR A 126 -12.03 -10.86 7.82
C THR A 126 -12.50 -9.49 7.35
N ILE A 127 -11.62 -8.50 7.44
CA ILE A 127 -11.88 -7.13 7.03
C ILE A 127 -10.79 -6.73 6.04
N THR A 128 -11.18 -6.32 4.84
CA THR A 128 -10.26 -5.89 3.79
C THR A 128 -10.48 -4.42 3.47
N TRP A 129 -9.39 -3.66 3.45
CA TRP A 129 -9.35 -2.26 3.05
C TRP A 129 -8.59 -2.15 1.75
N GLN A 130 -9.16 -1.47 0.75
CA GLN A 130 -8.47 -1.08 -0.47
C GLN A 130 -8.44 0.44 -0.54
N PHE A 131 -7.26 1.02 -0.69
CA PHE A 131 -7.08 2.46 -0.67
C PHE A 131 -5.87 2.88 -1.51
N ARG A 132 -5.80 4.17 -1.81
CA ARG A 132 -4.61 4.83 -2.37
C ARG A 132 -4.04 5.77 -1.32
N LEU A 133 -2.72 5.96 -1.34
CA LEU A 133 -2.08 6.89 -0.41
C LEU A 133 -2.49 8.33 -0.72
N ASN A 134 -2.68 9.11 0.34
CA ASN A 134 -3.09 10.52 0.34
C ASN A 134 -4.46 10.80 -0.28
N GLU A 135 -5.28 9.76 -0.50
CA GLU A 135 -6.67 9.90 -0.92
C GLU A 135 -7.62 9.69 0.26
N LYS A 136 -8.72 10.46 0.27
CA LYS A 136 -9.77 10.31 1.29
C LYS A 136 -10.62 9.10 0.96
N VAL A 137 -10.76 8.20 1.92
CA VAL A 137 -11.59 7.00 1.80
C VAL A 137 -12.74 7.07 2.80
N GLU A 138 -13.95 6.87 2.31
CA GLU A 138 -15.14 6.70 3.14
C GLU A 138 -15.30 5.23 3.51
N ILE A 139 -15.13 4.94 4.80
CA ILE A 139 -15.33 3.62 5.36
C ILE A 139 -16.74 3.55 5.94
N TYR A 140 -17.56 2.67 5.36
CA TYR A 140 -18.86 2.32 5.90
C TYR A 140 -18.69 1.36 7.08
N THR A 141 -18.83 1.87 8.29
CA THR A 141 -18.98 1.05 9.49
C THR A 141 -20.45 0.97 9.88
N PRO A 142 -20.93 -0.13 10.48
CA PRO A 142 -22.33 -0.26 10.94
C PRO A 142 -22.78 0.87 11.87
N ASP A 143 -21.83 1.52 12.53
CA ASP A 143 -22.05 2.61 13.49
C ASP A 143 -21.89 4.02 12.88
N GLY A 144 -21.68 4.13 11.55
CA GLY A 144 -21.53 5.41 10.84
C GLY A 144 -20.43 5.42 9.76
N ASN A 145 -20.43 6.45 8.93
CA ASN A 145 -19.42 6.65 7.88
C ASN A 145 -18.21 7.39 8.45
N ILE A 146 -17.04 6.75 8.43
CA ILE A 146 -15.79 7.36 8.89
C ILE A 146 -14.96 7.72 7.65
N LYS A 147 -14.58 9.00 7.53
CA LYS A 147 -13.66 9.46 6.48
C LYS A 147 -12.23 9.34 7.00
N VAL A 148 -11.39 8.58 6.33
CA VAL A 148 -9.98 8.42 6.70
C VAL A 148 -9.05 8.75 5.54
N ILE A 149 -7.83 9.17 5.86
CA ILE A 149 -6.74 9.31 4.90
C ILE A 149 -5.57 8.44 5.37
N PHE A 150 -4.91 7.78 4.41
CA PHE A 150 -3.69 7.02 4.65
C PHE A 150 -2.50 7.79 4.08
N SER A 151 -1.50 8.08 4.89
CA SER A 151 -0.27 8.78 4.48
C SER A 151 0.94 7.94 4.82
N LEU A 152 1.92 7.88 3.92
CA LEU A 152 3.17 7.14 4.12
C LEU A 152 4.32 8.14 4.24
N ASN A 153 5.07 8.06 5.33
CA ASN A 153 6.30 8.82 5.53
C ASN A 153 7.43 7.85 5.88
N GLY A 154 8.35 7.63 4.93
CA GLY A 154 9.39 6.62 5.05
C GLY A 154 8.78 5.23 5.26
N LYS A 155 9.03 4.64 6.43
CA LYS A 155 8.52 3.31 6.82
C LYS A 155 7.24 3.36 7.67
N THR A 156 6.64 4.52 7.80
CA THR A 156 5.52 4.76 8.72
C THR A 156 4.25 5.10 7.94
N LEU A 157 3.27 4.20 8.01
CA LEU A 157 1.93 4.39 7.45
C LEU A 157 1.00 4.93 8.54
N THR A 158 0.46 6.12 8.33
CA THR A 158 -0.45 6.79 9.26
C THR A 158 -1.85 6.85 8.68
N GLN A 159 -2.82 6.35 9.44
CA GLN A 159 -4.24 6.44 9.17
C GLN A 159 -4.85 7.49 10.10
N THR A 160 -5.43 8.54 9.52
CA THR A 160 -5.98 9.68 10.27
C THR A 160 -7.45 9.89 9.89
N PRO A 161 -8.36 10.08 10.87
CA PRO A 161 -9.73 10.49 10.59
C PRO A 161 -9.74 11.93 10.04
N THR A 162 -10.59 12.19 9.05
CA THR A 162 -10.72 13.47 8.34
C THR A 162 -12.15 14.00 8.31
N GLY A 163 -13.08 13.32 8.97
CA GLY A 163 -14.48 13.71 9.10
C GLY A 163 -14.72 14.65 10.27
N GLU A 164 -16.00 14.81 10.65
CA GLU A 164 -16.37 15.51 11.88
C GLU A 164 -15.83 14.76 13.10
N PRO A 165 -15.33 15.46 14.13
CA PRO A 165 -14.80 14.83 15.33
C PRO A 165 -15.81 13.89 15.98
N SER A 166 -15.37 12.66 16.25
CA SER A 166 -16.17 11.62 16.89
C SER A 166 -15.48 11.11 18.15
N GLU A 167 -16.27 10.71 19.15
CA GLU A 167 -15.80 10.02 20.37
C GLU A 167 -15.18 8.64 20.11
N ARG A 168 -15.08 8.22 18.85
CA ARG A 168 -14.42 6.97 18.44
C ARG A 168 -13.24 7.21 17.52
N ASP A 169 -12.89 8.47 17.25
CA ASP A 169 -11.79 8.81 16.37
C ASP A 169 -10.49 8.23 16.91
N THR A 170 -9.84 7.48 16.02
CA THR A 170 -8.60 6.77 16.33
C THR A 170 -7.58 7.05 15.25
N VAL A 171 -6.43 7.58 15.65
CA VAL A 171 -5.25 7.67 14.78
C VAL A 171 -4.49 6.35 14.90
N VAL A 172 -4.19 5.72 13.76
CA VAL A 172 -3.47 4.45 13.71
C VAL A 172 -2.17 4.64 12.94
N VAL A 173 -1.05 4.46 13.62
CA VAL A 173 0.29 4.53 13.06
C VAL A 173 0.84 3.11 12.95
N ARG A 174 1.29 2.70 11.77
CA ARG A 174 1.93 1.41 11.50
C ARG A 174 3.37 1.67 11.08
N GLU A 175 4.30 1.29 11.93
CA GLU A 175 5.74 1.40 11.68
C GLU A 175 6.25 0.04 11.21
N PHE A 176 6.75 -0.02 9.98
CA PHE A 176 7.26 -1.25 9.37
C PHE A 176 8.77 -1.37 9.60
N THR A 177 9.19 -2.56 10.02
CA THR A 177 10.57 -2.94 10.28
C THR A 177 10.89 -4.23 9.54
N GLU A 178 12.16 -4.63 9.49
CA GLU A 178 12.54 -5.89 8.85
C GLU A 178 11.96 -7.11 9.58
N ASP A 179 11.81 -7.01 10.91
CA ASP A 179 11.30 -8.09 11.75
C ASP A 179 9.77 -8.17 11.78
N GLY A 180 9.07 -7.09 11.41
CA GLY A 180 7.65 -6.98 11.66
C GLY A 180 7.04 -5.60 11.53
N MET A 181 5.91 -5.42 12.19
CA MET A 181 5.15 -4.17 12.19
C MET A 181 4.73 -3.84 13.63
N LYS A 182 4.97 -2.59 14.04
CA LYS A 182 4.41 -2.03 15.28
C LYS A 182 3.22 -1.16 14.92
N GLN A 183 2.05 -1.46 15.49
CA GLN A 183 0.83 -0.69 15.30
C GLN A 183 0.52 0.08 16.58
N THR A 184 0.57 1.40 16.53
CA THR A 184 0.21 2.30 17.62
C THR A 184 -1.15 2.93 17.31
N MET A 185 -2.11 2.74 18.20
CA MET A 185 -3.48 3.25 18.09
C MET A 185 -3.72 4.26 19.19
N THR A 186 -4.07 5.49 18.80
CA THR A 186 -4.32 6.60 19.75
C THR A 186 -5.77 7.01 19.65
N HIS A 187 -6.49 6.92 20.77
CA HIS A 187 -7.83 7.47 20.88
C HIS A 187 -7.74 9.00 20.97
N VAL A 188 -8.36 9.71 20.03
CA VAL A 188 -8.18 11.16 19.90
C VAL A 188 -8.75 11.92 21.09
N SER A 189 -9.95 11.57 21.58
CA SER A 189 -10.59 12.35 22.65
C SER A 189 -9.93 12.15 24.02
N SER A 190 -9.43 10.95 24.33
CA SER A 190 -8.81 10.67 25.63
C SER A 190 -7.28 10.64 25.63
N GLY A 191 -6.63 10.75 24.46
CA GLY A 191 -5.17 10.61 24.31
C GLY A 191 -4.62 9.23 24.70
N THR A 192 -5.49 8.24 24.92
CA THR A 192 -5.06 6.91 25.37
C THR A 192 -4.45 6.15 24.21
N VAL A 193 -3.30 5.53 24.45
CA VAL A 193 -2.53 4.80 23.44
C VAL A 193 -2.57 3.30 23.73
N GLY A 194 -2.87 2.50 22.73
CA GLY A 194 -2.67 1.04 22.73
C GLY A 194 -1.73 0.64 21.60
N ILE A 195 -0.86 -0.33 21.85
CA ILE A 195 0.14 -0.79 20.89
C ILE A 195 -0.05 -2.28 20.63
N ARG A 196 0.04 -2.69 19.37
CA ARG A 196 0.04 -4.09 18.95
C ARG A 196 1.29 -4.38 18.13
N TYR A 197 1.97 -5.47 18.44
CA TYR A 197 3.19 -5.90 17.75
C TYR A 197 2.89 -7.11 16.88
N PHE A 198 3.46 -7.11 15.69
CA PHE A 198 3.30 -8.17 14.72
C PHE A 198 4.65 -8.57 14.15
N LYS A 199 4.85 -9.87 13.95
CA LYS A 199 6.04 -10.43 13.31
C LYS A 199 5.79 -10.65 11.83
N LYS A 200 6.72 -10.24 10.97
CA LYS A 200 6.63 -10.49 9.53
C LYS A 200 6.94 -11.96 9.28
N THR A 201 6.05 -12.64 8.57
CA THR A 201 6.27 -14.01 8.11
C THR A 201 7.07 -13.96 6.82
N LYS A 202 8.14 -14.74 6.75
CA LYS A 202 8.82 -15.01 5.48
C LYS A 202 7.97 -16.04 4.74
N GLU A 203 7.30 -15.62 3.68
CA GLU A 203 6.71 -16.56 2.71
C GLU A 203 7.81 -17.30 1.95
#